data_AF-A0A5J4NRQ7-F1
#
_entry.id   AF-A0A5J4NRQ7-F1
#
_cell.length_a   1.000
_cell.length_b   1.000
_cell.length_c   1.000
_cell.angle_alpha   90.00
_cell.angle_beta   90.00
_cell.angle_gamma   90.00
#
_symmetry.space_group_name_H-M   'P 1'
#
loop_
_entity.id
_entity.type
_entity.pdbx_description
1 polymer ?
#
loop_
_entity_poly.entity_id
_entity_poly.type
_entity_poly.pdbx_seq_one_letter_code
_entity_poly.pdbx_strand_id
1 'polypeptide(L)' 'MLDSISHTSDKFIKLSTSFDELHPPDNVLQDNKNSFWVTTGLFPQLLVISFAESSKIGRVRILSSCIKNIWVSGS' A
#
# COMPACT_ATOMS: atom_id res chain seq x y z
N MET A 1 -23.58 10.90 -2.92
CA MET A 1 -24.13 9.54 -3.03
C MET A 1 -23.35 8.68 -2.03
N LEU A 2 -24.03 8.16 -1.01
CA LEU A 2 -23.44 7.39 0.08
C LEU A 2 -23.49 5.91 -0.29
N ASP A 3 -22.36 5.33 -0.64
CA ASP A 3 -22.23 3.87 -0.70
C ASP A 3 -21.48 3.42 0.56
N SER A 4 -22.26 3.25 1.63
CA SER A 4 -21.84 2.52 2.82
C SER A 4 -21.77 1.03 2.49
N ILE A 5 -20.68 0.59 1.86
CA ILE A 5 -20.30 -0.82 1.82
C ILE A 5 -19.28 -1.01 2.93
N SER A 6 -19.73 -1.49 4.08
CA SER A 6 -18.89 -1.90 5.19
C SER A 6 -18.19 -3.22 4.86
N HIS A 7 -17.21 -3.18 3.94
CA HIS A 7 -16.03 -4.00 4.15
C HIS A 7 -15.14 -3.18 5.07
N THR A 8 -15.18 -3.49 6.36
CA THR A 8 -14.15 -3.00 7.29
C THR A 8 -12.84 -3.64 6.85
N SER A 9 -12.18 -3.05 5.87
CA SER A 9 -10.83 -3.42 5.50
C SER A 9 -9.97 -3.03 6.69
N ASP A 10 -9.51 -4.01 7.47
CA ASP A 10 -8.69 -3.82 8.67
C ASP A 10 -7.39 -3.05 8.40
N LYS A 11 -7.04 -2.88 7.13
CA LYS A 11 -5.92 -2.13 6.60
C LYS A 11 -6.35 -1.26 5.43
N PHE A 12 -5.80 -0.06 5.33
CA PHE A 12 -6.09 0.89 4.26
C PHE A 12 -4.87 1.76 3.94
N ILE A 13 -4.83 2.33 2.73
CA ILE A 13 -3.79 3.27 2.34
C ILE A 13 -4.09 4.63 2.98
N LYS A 14 -3.19 5.08 3.87
CA LYS A 14 -3.29 6.39 4.50
C LYS A 14 -2.72 7.50 3.62
N LEU A 15 -1.63 7.18 2.91
CA LEU A 15 -0.93 8.10 2.02
C LEU A 15 -0.16 7.32 0.96
N SER A 16 -0.13 7.87 -0.25
CA SER A 16 0.77 7.45 -1.32
C SER A 16 1.30 8.68 -2.05
N THR A 17 2.57 8.67 -2.42
CA THR A 17 3.20 9.73 -3.25
C THR A 17 2.97 9.54 -4.74
N SER A 18 2.36 8.43 -5.16
CA SER A 18 2.07 8.15 -6.56
C SER A 18 0.72 7.46 -6.70
N PHE A 19 0.01 7.80 -7.76
CA PHE A 19 -1.28 7.23 -8.11
C PHE A 19 -1.32 6.98 -9.61
N ASP A 20 -1.68 5.75 -9.98
CA ASP A 20 -1.93 5.31 -11.34
C ASP A 20 -3.31 4.65 -11.33
N GLU A 21 -4.19 5.00 -12.27
CA GLU A 21 -5.58 4.51 -12.29
C GLU A 21 -5.68 3.00 -12.52
N LEU A 22 -4.75 2.42 -13.28
CA LEU A 22 -4.70 0.99 -13.57
C LEU A 22 -3.98 0.23 -12.45
N HIS A 23 -3.06 0.91 -11.75
CA HIS A 23 -2.23 0.35 -10.71
C HIS A 23 -2.26 1.18 -9.41
N PRO A 24 -3.44 1.36 -8.78
CA PRO A 24 -3.59 2.23 -7.62
C PRO A 24 -2.83 1.69 -6.40
N PRO A 25 -2.51 2.57 -5.42
CA PRO A 25 -1.84 2.17 -4.18
C PRO A 25 -2.53 1.01 -3.44
N ASP A 26 -3.86 0.97 -3.44
CA ASP A 26 -4.65 -0.07 -2.77
C ASP A 26 -4.35 -1.49 -3.26
N ASN A 27 -3.77 -1.64 -4.46
CA ASN A 27 -3.33 -2.92 -4.98
C ASN A 27 -2.30 -3.60 -4.06
N VAL A 28 -1.49 -2.84 -3.30
CA VAL A 28 -0.53 -3.42 -2.33
C VAL A 28 -1.20 -4.15 -1.17
N LEU A 29 -2.49 -3.89 -0.92
CA LEU A 29 -3.25 -4.53 0.15
C LEU A 29 -3.81 -5.89 -0.28
N GLN A 30 -3.83 -6.17 -1.58
CA GLN A 30 -4.35 -7.40 -2.17
C GLN A 30 -3.28 -8.51 -2.14
N ASP A 31 -3.69 -9.74 -1.84
CA ASP A 31 -2.81 -10.92 -1.92
C ASP A 31 -2.81 -11.50 -3.34
N ASN A 32 -2.53 -10.66 -4.34
CA ASN A 32 -2.49 -11.04 -5.75
C ASN A 32 -1.23 -10.49 -6.41
N LYS A 33 -0.37 -11.37 -6.95
CA LYS A 33 0.88 -10.99 -7.61
C LYS A 33 0.67 -10.16 -8.89
N ASN A 34 -0.52 -10.22 -9.48
CA ASN A 34 -0.88 -9.44 -10.66
C ASN A 34 -1.45 -8.06 -10.29
N SER A 35 -1.70 -7.83 -9.00
CA SER A 35 -2.15 -6.53 -8.46
C SER A 35 -0.97 -5.85 -7.79
N PHE A 36 -0.48 -4.79 -8.42
CA PHE A 36 0.67 -4.02 -7.91
C PHE A 36 0.40 -2.53 -8.00
N TRP A 37 1.07 -1.78 -7.12
CA TRP A 37 1.21 -0.34 -7.22
C TRP A 37 2.46 -0.01 -8.03
N VAL A 38 2.34 0.94 -8.94
CA VAL A 38 3.44 1.39 -9.79
C VAL A 38 3.72 2.88 -9.58
N THR A 39 4.97 3.26 -9.80
CA THR A 39 5.39 4.66 -9.78
C THR A 39 6.29 4.92 -10.99
N THR A 40 6.44 6.17 -11.39
CA THR A 40 7.36 6.56 -12.47
C THR A 40 8.84 6.53 -12.05
N GLY A 41 9.14 6.33 -10.77
CA GLY A 41 10.51 6.24 -10.26
C GLY A 41 11.30 7.55 -10.26
N LEU A 42 10.67 8.69 -10.55
CA LEU A 42 11.35 9.99 -10.66
C LEU A 42 11.83 10.57 -9.32
N PHE A 43 11.20 10.18 -8.21
CA PHE A 43 11.48 10.67 -6.86
C PHE A 43 11.34 9.54 -5.82
N PRO A 44 11.95 9.69 -4.63
CA PRO A 44 11.66 8.80 -3.50
C PRO A 44 10.16 8.68 -3.27
N GLN A 45 9.69 7.44 -3.12
CA GLN A 45 8.27 7.14 -2.95
C GLN A 45 7.97 6.81 -1.49
N LEU A 46 6.84 7.28 -1.01
CA LEU A 46 6.32 6.99 0.33
C LEU A 46 4.93 6.38 0.21
N LEU A 47 4.76 5.24 0.88
CA LEU A 47 3.51 4.54 1.01
C LEU A 47 3.25 4.28 2.49
N VAL A 48 2.13 4.77 3.00
CA VAL A 48 1.73 4.61 4.40
C VAL A 48 0.49 3.74 4.46
N ILE A 49 0.61 2.61 5.14
CA ILE A 49 -0.50 1.68 5.41
C ILE A 49 -0.91 1.86 6.86
N SER A 50 -2.20 2.08 7.10
CA SER A 50 -2.77 2.14 8.44
C SER A 50 -3.66 0.94 8.70
N PHE A 51 -3.74 0.54 9.96
CA PHE A 51 -4.64 -0.50 10.44
C PHE A 51 -5.79 0.14 11.21
N ALA A 52 -6.98 -0.45 11.14
CA ALA A 52 -8.14 0.03 11.89
C ALA A 52 -7.92 -0.05 13.41
N GLU A 53 -7.17 -1.06 13.86
CA GLU A 53 -6.82 -1.29 15.25
C GLU A 53 -5.31 -1.45 15.43
N SER A 54 -4.83 -1.17 16.65
CA SER A 54 -3.42 -1.34 17.02
C SER A 54 -3.00 -2.81 16.83
N SER A 55 -2.13 -3.04 15.85
CA SER A 55 -1.78 -4.38 15.38
C SER A 55 -0.28 -4.63 15.47
N LYS A 56 0.12 -5.78 16.04
CA LYS A 56 1.53 -6.18 16.09
C LYS A 56 1.95 -6.80 14.75
N ILE A 57 2.88 -6.15 14.06
CA ILE A 57 3.41 -6.64 12.79
C ILE A 57 4.50 -7.69 13.06
N GLY A 58 4.19 -8.98 12.81
CA GLY A 58 5.15 -10.07 12.97
C GLY A 58 6.07 -10.28 11.77
N ARG A 59 5.62 -9.96 10.56
CA ARG A 59 6.37 -10.13 9.31
C ARG A 59 5.86 -9.19 8.24
N VAL A 60 6.79 -8.60 7.49
CA VAL A 60 6.49 -7.86 6.24
C VAL A 60 7.08 -8.64 5.07
N ARG A 61 6.29 -8.88 4.03
CA ARG A 61 6.75 -9.48 2.76
C ARG A 61 6.63 -8.41 1.69
N ILE A 62 7.70 -8.21 0.93
CA ILE A 62 7.76 -7.20 -0.13
C ILE A 62 8.17 -7.91 -1.41
N LEU A 63 7.35 -7.77 -2.43
CA LEU A 63 7.65 -8.18 -3.80
C LEU A 63 7.74 -6.91 -4.63
N SER A 64 8.90 -6.64 -5.21
CA SER A 64 9.16 -5.40 -5.93
C SER A 64 10.18 -5.58 -7.07
N SER A 65 10.18 -4.62 -7.98
CA SER A 65 11.14 -4.51 -9.09
C SER A 65 11.63 -3.07 -9.21
N CYS A 66 12.84 -2.88 -9.74
CA CYS A 66 13.42 -1.55 -10.01
C CYS A 66 13.57 -0.65 -8.76
N ILE A 67 13.69 -1.23 -7.57
CA ILE A 67 13.96 -0.50 -6.31
C ILE A 67 15.46 -0.55 -6.01
N LYS A 68 16.07 0.62 -5.80
CA LYS A 68 17.46 0.72 -5.35
C LYS A 68 17.58 0.50 -3.84
N ASN A 69 16.76 1.19 -3.05
CA ASN A 69 16.75 1.16 -1.60
C ASN A 69 15.31 1.13 -1.09
N ILE A 70 15.05 0.36 -0.03
CA ILE A 70 13.76 0.32 0.65
C ILE A 70 13.96 0.48 2.16
N TRP A 71 13.09 1.24 2.79
CA TRP A 71 13.05 1.43 4.23
C TRP A 71 11.64 1.15 4.75
N VAL A 72 11.54 0.41 5.85
CA VAL A 72 10.27 0.09 6.49
C VAL A 72 10.35 0.49 7.95
N SER A 73 9.41 1.34 8.37
CA SER A 73 9.25 1.77 9.75
C SER A 73 7.78 1.66 10.15
N GLY A 74 7.53 1.20 11.38
CA GLY A 74 6.22 1.24 12.03
C GLY A 74 6.23 2.22 13.20
N SER A 75 5.06 2.77 13.52
CA SER A 75 4.80 3.64 14.67
C SER A 75 3.66 3.11 15.51
#